data_AF-A0A4R6A1G8-F1
#
_entry.id   AF-A0A4R6A1G8-F1
#
_cell.length_a   1.000
_cell.length_b   1.000
_cell.length_c   1.000
_cell.angle_alpha   90.00
_cell.angle_beta   90.00
_cell.angle_gamma   90.00
#
_symmetry.space_group_name_H-M   'P 1'
#
loop_
_entity.id
_entity.type
_entity.pdbx_description
1 polymer ?
#
loop_
_entity_poly.entity_id
_entity_poly.type
_entity_poly.pdbx_seq_one_letter_code
_entity_poly.pdbx_strand_id
1 'polypeptide(L)'
;MTRQSATTQATADRDHFKSASAARKGAGAKPAASPPVQMGEHGRYLVKSGKLAGTFVARAFPKPPTLARGLIAEASGETEQAAIEALHALIDARESRRTESRRHDPRTGIAVPSTEEYAEALGQIALTRPQRAMLVALSLAGDEGLGDARISHAAGYKSDASAARALATAGRAIAEFLGVKTGSTPPDGTACLGARNDAPQDDKTAPLTLHPELRDAIRDTL
;
A
#
# COMPACT_ATOMS: atom_id res chain seq x y z
N MET A 1 -27.46 0.88 -83.25
CA MET A 1 -26.17 1.35 -83.78
C MET A 1 -25.11 1.20 -82.69
N THR A 2 -24.04 0.45 -82.99
CA THR A 2 -22.68 0.43 -82.36
C THR A 2 -22.54 0.24 -80.83
N ARG A 3 -22.07 -0.93 -80.33
CA ARG A 3 -20.64 -1.36 -80.08
C ARG A 3 -19.93 -0.46 -79.04
N GLN A 4 -19.20 -0.88 -78.00
CA GLN A 4 -18.48 -2.10 -77.55
C GLN A 4 -18.37 -1.97 -75.99
N SER A 5 -18.60 -2.99 -75.16
CA SER A 5 -17.71 -4.10 -74.76
C SER A 5 -16.34 -3.69 -74.20
N ALA A 6 -16.09 -3.94 -72.90
CA ALA A 6 -15.02 -4.82 -72.41
C ALA A 6 -14.96 -4.86 -70.86
N THR A 7 -15.26 -6.04 -70.35
CA THR A 7 -14.95 -6.59 -69.02
C THR A 7 -13.42 -6.66 -68.80
N THR A 8 -12.92 -6.68 -67.56
CA THR A 8 -12.28 -7.86 -66.90
C THR A 8 -11.55 -7.46 -65.60
N GLN A 9 -11.67 -8.36 -64.62
CA GLN A 9 -11.07 -8.43 -63.29
C GLN A 9 -9.53 -8.52 -63.27
N ALA A 10 -8.92 -8.28 -62.10
CA ALA A 10 -7.75 -9.01 -61.51
C ALA A 10 -7.03 -8.10 -60.50
N THR A 11 -7.10 -8.35 -59.18
CA THR A 11 -6.14 -9.11 -58.35
C THR A 11 -4.72 -8.56 -58.21
N ALA A 12 -4.35 -8.36 -56.94
CA ALA A 12 -3.10 -8.75 -56.30
C ALA A 12 -1.78 -7.99 -56.61
N ASP A 13 -1.27 -7.38 -55.53
CA ASP A 13 0.05 -7.64 -54.95
C ASP A 13 1.30 -6.96 -55.55
N ARG A 14 2.17 -6.58 -54.60
CA ARG A 14 3.63 -6.50 -54.64
C ARG A 14 4.42 -5.28 -55.12
N ASP A 15 5.31 -4.93 -54.19
CA ASP A 15 6.74 -4.66 -54.36
C ASP A 15 7.21 -3.37 -55.02
N HIS A 16 7.65 -2.46 -54.16
CA HIS A 16 8.76 -1.56 -54.48
C HIS A 16 9.89 -1.71 -53.45
N PHE A 17 10.69 -2.77 -53.66
CA PHE A 17 12.08 -2.82 -53.20
C PHE A 17 12.98 -2.60 -54.43
N LYS A 18 13.64 -1.45 -54.51
CA LYS A 18 14.86 -1.29 -55.31
C LYS A 18 16.04 -1.18 -54.36
N SER A 19 16.92 -2.17 -54.49
CA SER A 19 18.21 -2.29 -53.84
C SER A 19 19.30 -1.53 -54.60
N ALA A 20 20.45 -1.42 -53.92
CA ALA A 20 21.80 -1.00 -54.34
C ALA A 20 22.22 0.38 -53.78
N SER A 21 23.36 0.54 -53.10
CA SER A 21 24.43 -0.40 -52.76
C SER A 21 25.43 0.26 -51.78
N ALA A 22 26.01 -0.58 -50.92
CA ALA A 22 27.37 -0.59 -50.40
C ALA A 22 27.90 0.54 -49.47
N ALA A 23 28.17 0.07 -48.24
CA ALA A 23 29.38 0.27 -47.43
C ALA A 23 29.49 1.52 -46.53
N ARG A 24 29.21 1.30 -45.24
CA ARG A 24 30.26 1.42 -44.20
C ARG A 24 29.93 0.53 -43.00
N LYS A 25 30.87 -0.39 -42.75
CA LYS A 25 30.96 -1.26 -41.59
C LYS A 25 31.25 -0.41 -40.36
N GLY A 26 30.20 -0.03 -39.62
CA GLY A 26 30.29 0.37 -38.23
C GLY A 26 29.62 -0.74 -37.42
N ALA A 27 30.40 -1.50 -36.67
CA ALA A 27 29.87 -2.45 -35.70
C ALA A 27 29.07 -1.66 -34.65
N GLY A 28 27.77 -1.52 -34.89
CA GLY A 28 26.84 -1.08 -33.86
C GLY A 28 26.85 -2.14 -32.79
N ALA A 29 27.51 -1.83 -31.67
CA ALA A 29 27.43 -2.64 -30.47
C ALA A 29 25.94 -2.94 -30.22
N LYS A 30 25.60 -4.23 -30.14
CA LYS A 30 24.33 -4.68 -29.55
C LYS A 30 24.13 -3.82 -28.29
N PRO A 31 22.99 -3.14 -28.09
CA PRO A 31 22.75 -2.47 -26.82
C PRO A 31 23.01 -3.51 -25.74
N ALA A 32 24.01 -3.26 -24.90
CA ALA A 32 24.38 -4.14 -23.82
C ALA A 32 23.09 -4.43 -23.05
N ALA A 33 22.76 -5.72 -22.91
CA ALA A 33 21.58 -6.13 -22.16
C ALA A 33 21.65 -5.41 -20.81
N SER A 34 20.62 -4.61 -20.49
CA SER A 34 20.57 -3.89 -19.22
C SER A 34 20.84 -4.91 -18.11
N PRO A 35 21.73 -4.59 -17.14
CA PRO A 35 22.02 -5.51 -16.06
C PRO A 35 20.70 -5.93 -15.38
N PRO A 36 20.59 -7.21 -14.97
CA PRO A 36 19.36 -7.73 -14.39
C PRO A 36 18.99 -6.91 -13.15
N VAL A 37 17.70 -6.58 -13.04
CA VAL A 37 17.15 -5.88 -11.87
C VAL A 37 17.40 -6.73 -10.63
N GLN A 38 18.09 -6.19 -9.63
CA GLN A 38 18.22 -6.86 -8.34
C GLN A 38 16.97 -6.62 -7.49
N MET A 39 16.61 -7.62 -6.70
CA MET A 39 15.49 -7.58 -5.78
C MET A 39 15.99 -7.91 -4.39
N GLY A 40 15.62 -7.08 -3.42
CA GLY A 40 15.94 -7.23 -2.01
C GLY A 40 14.78 -6.76 -1.14
N GLU A 41 14.97 -6.78 0.17
CA GLU A 41 13.97 -6.34 1.14
C GLU A 41 14.62 -5.38 2.14
N HIS A 42 13.89 -4.34 2.54
CA HIS A 42 14.31 -3.45 3.62
C HIS A 42 13.10 -3.05 4.47
N GLY A 43 13.15 -3.43 5.75
CA GLY A 43 12.01 -3.29 6.66
C GLY A 43 10.75 -3.99 6.11
N ARG A 44 9.70 -3.20 5.89
CA ARG A 44 8.40 -3.67 5.39
C ARG A 44 8.24 -3.55 3.86
N TYR A 45 9.30 -3.16 3.16
CA TYR A 45 9.27 -2.82 1.75
C TYR A 45 10.11 -3.79 0.89
N LEU A 46 9.61 -4.06 -0.31
CA LEU A 46 10.35 -4.72 -1.38
C LEU A 46 11.19 -3.67 -2.10
N VAL A 47 12.50 -3.90 -2.18
CA VAL A 47 13.45 -3.03 -2.88
C VAL A 47 13.77 -3.63 -4.24
N LYS A 48 13.73 -2.80 -5.29
CA LYS A 48 14.19 -3.16 -6.63
C LYS A 48 15.23 -2.15 -7.09
N SER A 49 16.37 -2.61 -7.56
CA SER A 49 17.42 -1.76 -8.12
C SER A 49 17.77 -2.12 -9.55
N GLY A 50 18.24 -1.15 -10.31
CA GLY A 50 18.72 -1.36 -11.65
C GLY A 50 19.21 -0.07 -12.28
N LYS A 51 19.62 -0.16 -13.55
CA LYS A 51 20.12 1.00 -14.30
C LYS A 51 18.99 1.62 -15.13
N LEU A 52 18.71 2.90 -14.90
CA LEU A 52 17.72 3.68 -15.64
C LEU A 52 18.40 4.89 -16.29
N ALA A 53 18.32 5.01 -17.61
CA ALA A 53 18.88 6.11 -18.40
C ALA A 53 20.37 6.42 -18.11
N GLY A 54 21.16 5.42 -17.73
CA GLY A 54 22.59 5.59 -17.43
C GLY A 54 22.94 5.68 -15.94
N THR A 55 21.96 5.93 -15.07
CA THR A 55 22.12 6.09 -13.62
C THR A 55 21.62 4.85 -12.88
N PHE A 56 22.25 4.46 -11.78
CA PHE A 56 21.71 3.41 -10.92
C PHE A 56 20.62 3.98 -10.02
N VAL A 57 19.48 3.30 -9.99
CA VAL A 57 18.29 3.72 -9.24
C VAL A 57 17.78 2.54 -8.43
N ALA A 58 17.43 2.77 -7.17
CA ALA A 58 16.73 1.84 -6.30
C ALA A 58 15.35 2.40 -5.94
N ARG A 59 14.34 1.54 -5.95
CA ARG A 59 12.93 1.88 -5.67
C ARG A 59 12.35 0.94 -4.63
N ALA A 60 11.62 1.52 -3.67
CA ALA A 60 10.89 0.79 -2.67
C ALA A 60 9.41 0.66 -3.04
N PHE A 61 8.89 -0.55 -2.89
CA PHE A 61 7.50 -0.91 -3.14
C PHE A 61 6.91 -1.64 -1.93
N PRO A 62 5.59 -1.71 -1.80
CA PRO A 62 4.97 -2.53 -0.78
C PRO A 62 5.23 -4.03 -0.98
N LYS A 63 5.41 -4.77 0.12
CA LYS A 63 5.70 -6.21 0.09
C LYS A 63 4.41 -7.05 0.07
N PRO A 64 4.21 -7.99 -0.89
CA PRO A 64 3.03 -8.88 -0.91
C PRO A 64 2.79 -9.55 0.46
N PRO A 65 1.53 -9.81 0.88
CA PRO A 65 0.29 -9.90 0.10
C PRO A 65 -0.59 -8.63 0.10
N THR A 66 -0.01 -7.45 -0.17
CA THR A 66 -0.78 -6.20 -0.30
C THR A 66 -1.48 -6.08 -1.66
N LEU A 67 -2.59 -5.34 -1.69
CA LEU A 67 -3.25 -4.92 -2.93
C LEU A 67 -2.74 -3.56 -3.44
N ALA A 68 -2.01 -2.81 -2.62
CA ALA A 68 -1.55 -1.48 -2.99
C ALA A 68 -0.44 -1.56 -4.04
N ARG A 69 -0.55 -0.69 -5.03
CA ARG A 69 0.49 -0.47 -6.04
C ARG A 69 0.97 0.96 -5.87
N GLY A 70 2.28 1.15 -5.71
CA GLY A 70 2.82 2.49 -5.53
C GLY A 70 4.31 2.48 -5.25
N LEU A 71 4.98 3.57 -5.62
CA LEU A 71 6.35 3.86 -5.25
C LEU A 71 6.36 4.49 -3.85
N ILE A 72 7.10 3.90 -2.91
CA ILE A 72 7.23 4.43 -1.55
C ILE A 72 8.36 5.46 -1.47
N ALA A 73 9.50 5.12 -2.06
CA ALA A 73 10.69 5.95 -2.11
C ALA A 73 11.56 5.54 -3.30
N GLU A 74 12.38 6.47 -3.76
CA GLU A 74 13.37 6.26 -4.80
C GLU A 74 14.68 6.94 -4.39
N ALA A 75 15.80 6.31 -4.69
CA ALA A 75 17.13 6.90 -4.56
C ALA A 75 17.99 6.52 -5.77
N SER A 76 18.95 7.38 -6.09
CA SER A 76 19.93 7.15 -7.14
C SER A 76 21.35 7.16 -6.60
N GLY A 77 22.26 6.45 -7.26
CA GLY A 77 23.66 6.37 -6.88
C GLY A 77 24.59 6.19 -8.08
N GLU A 78 25.88 6.42 -7.84
CA GLU A 78 26.94 6.18 -8.83
C GLU A 78 27.15 4.68 -9.10
N THR A 79 26.84 3.85 -8.10
CA THR A 79 26.81 2.39 -8.19
C THR A 79 25.44 1.86 -7.78
N GLU A 80 25.12 0.62 -8.18
CA GLU A 80 23.90 -0.05 -7.74
C GLU A 80 23.82 -0.14 -6.21
N GLN A 81 24.92 -0.52 -5.57
CA GLN A 81 25.02 -0.63 -4.12
C GLN A 81 24.80 0.73 -3.43
N ALA A 82 25.41 1.80 -3.94
CA ALA A 82 25.21 3.14 -3.40
C ALA A 82 23.75 3.60 -3.52
N ALA A 83 23.05 3.25 -4.60
CA ALA A 83 21.63 3.54 -4.75
C ALA A 83 20.77 2.79 -3.73
N ILE A 84 21.07 1.52 -3.47
CA ILE A 84 20.38 0.69 -2.46
C ILE A 84 20.61 1.25 -1.05
N GLU A 85 21.86 1.56 -0.69
CA GLU A 85 22.20 2.12 0.62
C GLU A 85 21.54 3.48 0.85
N ALA A 86 21.54 4.36 -0.16
CA ALA A 86 20.85 5.64 -0.10
C ALA A 86 19.34 5.45 0.09
N LEU A 87 18.73 4.46 -0.58
CA LEU A 87 17.31 4.15 -0.40
C LEU A 87 17.02 3.64 1.02
N HIS A 88 17.87 2.76 1.57
CA HIS A 88 17.71 2.24 2.93
C HIS A 88 17.77 3.38 3.96
N ALA A 89 18.75 4.27 3.83
CA ALA A 89 18.87 5.44 4.70
C ALA A 89 17.65 6.37 4.62
N LEU A 90 17.10 6.58 3.42
CA LEU A 90 15.86 7.36 3.24
C LEU A 90 14.65 6.71 3.93
N ILE A 91 14.52 5.39 3.83
CA ILE A 91 13.45 4.64 4.50
C ILE A 91 13.62 4.76 6.02
N ASP A 92 14.81 4.48 6.54
CA ASP A 92 15.06 4.50 7.99
C ASP A 92 14.83 5.90 8.58
N ALA A 93 15.30 6.95 7.90
CA ALA A 93 15.06 8.33 8.31
C ALA A 93 13.56 8.68 8.30
N ARG A 94 12.80 8.19 7.30
CA ARG A 94 11.35 8.37 7.23
C ARG A 94 10.64 7.66 8.38
N GLU A 95 11.01 6.43 8.68
CA GLU A 95 10.39 5.62 9.74
C GLU A 95 10.70 6.15 11.13
N SER A 96 11.93 6.59 11.39
CA SER A 96 12.33 7.25 12.65
C SER A 96 11.54 8.54 12.86
N ARG A 97 11.50 9.43 11.85
CA ARG A 97 10.75 10.70 11.93
C ARG A 97 9.26 10.46 12.21
N ARG A 98 8.66 9.46 11.56
CA ARG A 98 7.27 9.09 11.80
C ARG A 98 7.07 8.62 13.23
N THR A 99 7.89 7.69 13.71
CA THR A 99 7.78 7.14 15.07
C THR A 99 7.97 8.21 16.15
N GLU A 100 8.93 9.13 15.97
CA GLU A 100 9.21 10.23 16.89
C GLU A 100 8.09 11.29 16.94
N SER A 101 7.32 11.44 15.86
CA SER A 101 6.23 12.43 15.76
C SER A 101 4.87 11.88 16.19
N ARG A 102 4.77 10.60 16.56
CA ARG A 102 3.52 9.98 17.01
C ARG A 102 3.04 10.61 18.32
N ARG A 103 1.75 10.95 18.39
CA ARG A 103 1.10 11.41 19.61
C ARG A 103 0.99 10.27 20.60
N HIS A 104 1.31 10.49 21.87
CA HIS A 104 1.05 9.51 22.92
C HIS A 104 -0.43 9.59 23.36
N ASP A 105 -1.14 8.47 23.34
CA ASP A 105 -2.49 8.38 23.92
C ASP A 105 -2.43 7.80 25.34
N PRO A 106 -2.78 8.57 26.39
CA PRO A 106 -2.75 8.08 27.76
C PRO A 106 -3.78 6.98 28.05
N ARG A 107 -4.88 6.90 27.27
CA ARG A 107 -5.93 5.88 27.48
C ARG A 107 -5.47 4.48 27.11
N THR A 108 -4.71 4.38 26.02
CA THR A 108 -4.22 3.11 25.46
C THR A 108 -2.74 2.86 25.73
N GLY A 109 -1.99 3.90 26.11
CA GLY A 109 -0.54 3.84 26.34
C GLY A 109 0.29 3.65 25.07
N ILE A 110 -0.31 3.83 23.87
CA ILE A 110 0.40 3.68 22.61
C ILE A 110 0.86 5.03 22.05
N ALA A 111 1.94 4.98 21.27
CA ALA A 111 2.27 6.03 20.32
C ALA A 111 1.37 5.88 19.08
N VAL A 112 0.36 6.74 18.96
CA VAL A 112 -0.66 6.71 17.92
C VAL A 112 -0.04 7.13 16.58
N PRO A 113 -0.10 6.26 15.55
CA PRO A 113 0.30 6.63 14.19
C PRO A 113 -0.43 7.85 13.66
N SER A 114 0.24 8.59 12.77
CA SER A 114 -0.35 9.71 12.05
C SER A 114 -1.42 9.26 11.05
N THR A 115 -2.24 10.20 10.58
CA THR A 115 -3.25 9.96 9.54
C THR A 115 -2.64 9.35 8.28
N GLU A 116 -1.47 9.84 7.85
CA GLU A 116 -0.75 9.30 6.69
C GLU A 116 -0.30 7.86 6.88
N GLU A 117 0.17 7.51 8.09
CA GLU A 117 0.56 6.14 8.41
C GLU A 117 -0.65 5.19 8.39
N TYR A 118 -1.77 5.61 8.99
CA TYR A 118 -3.00 4.82 8.93
C TYR A 118 -3.52 4.67 7.51
N ALA A 119 -3.51 5.74 6.70
CA ALA A 119 -3.92 5.68 5.30
C ALA A 119 -3.02 4.72 4.49
N GLU A 120 -1.70 4.78 4.71
CA GLU A 120 -0.76 3.81 4.13
C GLU A 120 -1.13 2.39 4.57
N ALA A 121 -1.35 2.14 5.86
CA ALA A 121 -1.73 0.81 6.36
C ALA A 121 -3.03 0.29 5.74
N LEU A 122 -4.09 1.11 5.68
CA LEU A 122 -5.40 0.73 5.14
C LEU A 122 -5.36 0.40 3.64
N GLY A 123 -4.45 1.05 2.89
CA GLY A 123 -4.19 0.72 1.50
C GLY A 123 -3.46 -0.61 1.32
N GLN A 124 -2.63 -1.00 2.28
CA GLN A 124 -1.73 -2.16 2.18
C GLN A 124 -2.34 -3.44 2.75
N ILE A 125 -2.96 -3.38 3.92
CA ILE A 125 -3.44 -4.57 4.61
C ILE A 125 -4.71 -5.13 3.96
N ALA A 126 -4.80 -6.46 3.92
CA ALA A 126 -5.98 -7.14 3.40
C ALA A 126 -7.10 -7.18 4.45
N LEU A 127 -7.95 -6.15 4.47
CA LEU A 127 -9.19 -6.15 5.26
C LEU A 127 -10.33 -6.81 4.49
N THR A 128 -11.05 -7.70 5.17
CA THR A 128 -12.31 -8.27 4.66
C THR A 128 -13.39 -7.19 4.54
N ARG A 129 -14.40 -7.42 3.69
CA ARG A 129 -15.54 -6.48 3.53
C ARG A 129 -16.25 -6.15 4.86
N PRO A 130 -16.55 -7.13 5.75
CA PRO A 130 -17.11 -6.83 7.06
C PRO A 130 -16.19 -5.99 7.96
N GLN A 131 -14.87 -6.24 7.94
CA GLN A 131 -13.91 -5.42 8.69
C GLN A 131 -13.87 -3.97 8.19
N ARG A 132 -13.89 -3.76 6.86
CA ARG A 132 -13.98 -2.40 6.29
C ARG A 132 -15.28 -1.70 6.70
N ALA A 133 -16.41 -2.38 6.58
CA ALA A 133 -17.72 -1.83 6.97
C ALA A 133 -17.76 -1.43 8.45
N MET A 134 -17.17 -2.25 9.33
CA MET A 134 -17.03 -1.95 10.75
C MET A 134 -16.20 -0.68 11.01
N LEU A 135 -15.04 -0.56 10.36
CA LEU A 135 -14.17 0.62 10.51
C LEU A 135 -14.86 1.89 9.99
N VAL A 136 -15.57 1.80 8.86
CA VAL A 136 -16.36 2.93 8.33
C VAL A 136 -17.50 3.31 9.28
N ALA A 137 -18.22 2.34 9.84
CA ALA A 137 -19.27 2.64 10.81
C ALA A 137 -18.72 3.35 12.07
N LEU A 138 -17.58 2.88 12.58
CA LEU A 138 -16.88 3.51 13.69
C LEU A 138 -16.37 4.92 13.34
N SER A 139 -15.89 5.15 12.12
CA SER A 139 -15.41 6.47 11.71
C SER A 139 -16.55 7.49 11.56
N LEU A 140 -17.73 7.03 11.14
CA LEU A 140 -18.94 7.85 11.05
C LEU A 140 -19.54 8.19 12.41
N ALA A 141 -19.37 7.32 13.41
CA ALA A 141 -19.87 7.56 14.76
C ALA A 141 -19.13 8.69 15.50
N GLY A 142 -17.93 9.08 15.03
CA GLY A 142 -17.18 10.19 15.61
C GLY A 142 -16.78 9.92 17.06
N ASP A 143 -16.86 10.95 17.90
CA ASP A 143 -16.41 10.89 19.30
C ASP A 143 -17.37 10.12 20.22
N GLU A 144 -18.65 10.02 19.82
CA GLU A 144 -19.65 9.19 20.51
C GLU A 144 -19.30 7.70 20.48
N GLY A 145 -18.58 7.27 19.44
CA GLY A 145 -18.19 5.88 19.25
C GLY A 145 -19.37 4.93 19.02
N LEU A 146 -19.09 3.62 19.03
CA LEU A 146 -20.11 2.58 18.92
C LEU A 146 -19.92 1.52 20.02
N GLY A 147 -21.03 1.12 20.64
CA GLY A 147 -21.06 -0.08 21.48
C GLY A 147 -21.06 -1.37 20.64
N ASP A 148 -20.71 -2.49 21.27
CA ASP A 148 -20.45 -3.77 20.60
C ASP A 148 -21.61 -4.27 19.72
N ALA A 149 -22.86 -4.14 20.19
CA ALA A 149 -24.04 -4.52 19.41
C ALA A 149 -24.18 -3.71 18.11
N ARG A 150 -23.88 -2.40 18.14
CA ARG A 150 -23.93 -1.54 16.94
C ARG A 150 -22.79 -1.83 15.99
N ILE A 151 -21.59 -2.09 16.51
CA ILE A 151 -20.42 -2.54 15.72
C ILE A 151 -20.77 -3.84 14.98
N SER A 152 -21.29 -4.83 15.71
CA SER A 152 -21.70 -6.14 15.20
C SER A 152 -22.74 -6.02 14.09
N HIS A 153 -23.80 -5.24 14.33
CA HIS A 153 -24.87 -5.02 13.37
C HIS A 153 -24.39 -4.30 12.11
N ALA A 154 -23.59 -3.24 12.24
CA ALA A 154 -23.14 -2.43 11.10
C ALA A 154 -22.30 -3.22 10.08
N ALA A 155 -21.59 -4.26 10.53
CA ALA A 155 -20.76 -5.10 9.68
C ALA A 155 -21.40 -6.47 9.35
N GLY A 156 -22.63 -6.72 9.80
CA GLY A 156 -23.36 -7.95 9.53
C GLY A 156 -22.81 -9.19 10.24
N TYR A 157 -22.15 -9.01 11.39
CA TYR A 157 -21.72 -10.14 12.22
C TYR A 157 -22.91 -10.75 12.95
N LYS A 158 -22.86 -12.08 13.12
CA LYS A 158 -23.93 -12.84 13.82
C LYS A 158 -23.89 -12.69 15.34
N SER A 159 -22.76 -12.22 15.88
CA SER A 159 -22.57 -12.05 17.32
C SER A 159 -21.49 -11.03 17.63
N ASP A 160 -21.64 -10.37 18.77
CA ASP A 160 -20.71 -9.34 19.27
C ASP A 160 -19.32 -9.92 19.50
N ALA A 161 -19.23 -11.17 19.96
CA ALA A 161 -17.96 -11.88 20.10
C ALA A 161 -17.22 -12.06 18.76
N SER A 162 -17.95 -12.28 17.66
CA SER A 162 -17.34 -12.39 16.33
C SER A 162 -16.86 -11.04 15.82
N ALA A 163 -17.66 -9.99 16.03
CA ALA A 163 -17.29 -8.62 15.68
C ALA A 163 -16.05 -8.16 16.46
N ALA A 164 -16.01 -8.38 17.77
CA ALA A 164 -14.88 -8.04 18.63
C ALA A 164 -13.58 -8.75 18.20
N ARG A 165 -13.65 -10.05 17.86
CA ARG A 165 -12.50 -10.78 17.31
C ARG A 165 -12.04 -10.18 15.98
N ALA A 166 -12.96 -9.93 15.06
CA ALA A 166 -12.62 -9.38 13.76
C ALA A 166 -12.01 -7.97 13.85
N LEU A 167 -12.49 -7.17 14.80
CA LEU A 167 -11.95 -5.85 15.11
C LEU A 167 -10.52 -5.97 15.68
N ALA A 168 -10.31 -6.83 16.67
CA ALA A 168 -8.98 -7.09 17.23
C ALA A 168 -8.01 -7.61 16.16
N THR A 169 -8.46 -8.46 15.24
CA THR A 169 -7.66 -8.93 14.10
C THR A 169 -7.30 -7.78 13.15
N ALA A 170 -8.24 -6.90 12.81
CA ALA A 170 -7.97 -5.75 11.96
C ALA A 170 -6.96 -4.80 12.62
N GLY A 171 -7.15 -4.48 13.90
CA GLY A 171 -6.23 -3.65 14.66
C GLY A 171 -4.84 -4.25 14.83
N ARG A 172 -4.73 -5.58 14.99
CA ARG A 172 -3.43 -6.26 15.00
C ARG A 172 -2.73 -6.18 13.66
N ALA A 173 -3.43 -6.37 12.55
CA ALA A 173 -2.85 -6.24 11.22
C ALA A 173 -2.33 -4.82 10.96
N ILE A 174 -3.06 -3.78 11.40
CA ILE A 174 -2.61 -2.39 11.33
C ILE A 174 -1.37 -2.18 12.22
N ALA A 175 -1.42 -2.62 13.48
CA ALA A 175 -0.33 -2.46 14.43
C ALA A 175 0.96 -3.14 13.96
N GLU A 176 0.86 -4.37 13.45
CA GLU A 176 1.96 -5.13 12.89
C GLU A 176 2.55 -4.43 11.67
N PHE A 177 1.70 -3.99 10.73
CA PHE A 177 2.16 -3.26 9.56
C PHE A 177 2.89 -1.97 9.97
N LEU A 178 2.41 -1.25 10.98
CA LEU A 178 2.95 0.03 11.43
C LEU A 178 4.08 -0.06 12.47
N GLY A 179 4.41 -1.27 12.94
CA GLY A 179 5.38 -1.47 14.01
C GLY A 179 4.96 -0.86 15.35
N VAL A 180 3.65 -0.74 15.61
CA VAL A 180 3.12 -0.19 16.86
C VAL A 180 3.21 -1.26 17.95
N LYS A 181 3.90 -0.93 19.04
CA LYS A 181 3.94 -1.77 20.23
C LYS A 181 2.68 -1.51 21.05
N THR A 182 1.80 -2.49 21.18
CA THR A 182 0.67 -2.45 22.12
C THR A 182 1.15 -2.94 23.47
N GLY A 183 0.86 -2.20 24.55
CA GLY A 183 1.38 -2.49 25.90
C GLY A 183 0.84 -3.75 26.58
N SER A 184 -0.13 -4.47 25.97
CA SER A 184 -0.72 -5.67 26.54
C SER A 184 -0.15 -6.96 25.95
N THR A 185 -0.08 -8.02 26.77
CA THR A 185 0.20 -9.39 26.33
C THR A 185 -1.01 -10.27 26.70
N PRO A 186 -1.78 -10.79 25.74
CA PRO A 186 -1.60 -10.67 24.29
C PRO A 186 -1.88 -9.23 23.79
N PRO A 187 -1.28 -8.85 22.65
CA PRO A 187 -1.48 -7.54 22.05
C PRO A 187 -2.96 -7.33 21.73
N ASP A 188 -3.56 -6.36 22.41
CA ASP A 188 -4.90 -5.90 22.14
C ASP A 188 -4.84 -5.03 20.90
N GLY A 189 -5.15 -5.65 19.76
CA GLY A 189 -5.17 -4.96 18.48
C GLY A 189 -6.15 -3.78 18.48
N THR A 190 -7.17 -3.80 19.34
CA THR A 190 -8.16 -2.72 19.40
C THR A 190 -7.57 -1.40 19.94
N ALA A 191 -6.53 -1.46 20.77
CA ALA A 191 -5.82 -0.27 21.25
C ALA A 191 -5.18 0.54 20.11
N CYS A 192 -4.75 -0.14 19.03
CA CYS A 192 -4.24 0.51 17.82
C CYS A 192 -5.34 1.22 17.02
N LEU A 193 -6.60 0.89 17.26
CA LEU A 193 -7.74 1.50 16.57
C LEU A 193 -8.30 2.69 17.34
N GLY A 194 -8.30 2.63 18.66
CA GLY A 194 -8.91 3.62 19.51
C GLY A 194 -8.96 3.17 20.96
N ALA A 195 -9.86 3.78 21.75
CA ALA A 195 -10.13 3.32 23.10
C ALA A 195 -11.62 3.40 23.42
N ARG A 196 -12.02 2.65 24.44
CA ARG A 196 -13.38 2.73 24.98
C ARG A 196 -13.49 3.95 25.89
N ASN A 197 -14.64 4.59 25.87
CA ASN A 197 -14.93 5.71 26.78
C ASN A 197 -14.95 5.20 28.23
N ASP A 198 -14.59 6.07 29.19
CA ASP A 198 -14.51 5.73 30.61
C ASP A 198 -15.90 5.36 31.16
N ALA A 199 -16.26 4.08 31.02
CA ALA A 199 -17.28 3.48 31.84
C ALA A 199 -16.58 2.85 33.06
N PRO A 200 -17.30 2.64 34.18
CA PRO A 200 -16.79 1.91 35.33
C PRO A 200 -16.14 0.60 34.87
N GLN A 201 -15.03 0.23 35.51
CA GLN A 201 -14.00 -0.75 35.11
C GLN A 201 -14.47 -2.17 34.72
N ASP A 202 -15.77 -2.44 34.68
CA ASP A 202 -16.40 -3.71 34.34
C ASP A 202 -17.43 -3.62 33.20
N ASP A 203 -17.69 -2.42 32.64
CA ASP A 203 -18.70 -2.25 31.61
C ASP A 203 -18.15 -2.47 30.20
N LYS A 204 -18.18 -3.75 29.77
CA LYS A 204 -17.88 -4.16 28.39
C LYS A 204 -18.81 -3.52 27.35
N THR A 205 -19.80 -2.72 27.74
CA THR A 205 -20.67 -1.99 26.82
C THR A 205 -20.21 -0.57 26.48
N ALA A 206 -19.13 -0.09 27.10
CA ALA A 206 -18.56 1.23 26.81
C ALA A 206 -18.30 1.41 25.31
N PRO A 207 -18.81 2.50 24.68
CA PRO A 207 -18.60 2.76 23.27
C PRO A 207 -17.12 2.84 22.91
N LEU A 208 -16.74 2.20 21.81
CA LEU A 208 -15.41 2.32 21.23
C LEU A 208 -15.36 3.56 20.32
N THR A 209 -14.41 4.43 20.60
CA THR A 209 -14.11 5.62 19.80
C THR A 209 -12.75 5.44 19.13
N LEU A 210 -12.70 5.60 17.80
CA LEU A 210 -11.44 5.54 17.05
C LEU A 210 -10.54 6.71 17.39
N HIS A 211 -9.23 6.48 17.31
CA HIS A 211 -8.24 7.56 17.24
C HIS A 211 -8.62 8.51 16.09
N PRO A 212 -8.55 9.84 16.31
CA PRO A 212 -8.93 10.81 15.27
C PRO A 212 -8.09 10.63 14.00
N GLU A 213 -6.81 10.30 14.12
CA GLU A 213 -5.92 10.03 13.00
C GLU A 213 -6.39 8.86 12.12
N LEU A 214 -6.85 7.77 12.74
CA LEU A 214 -7.41 6.63 12.02
C LEU A 214 -8.78 6.97 11.42
N ARG A 215 -9.60 7.74 12.13
CA ARG A 215 -10.91 8.18 11.65
C ARG A 215 -10.81 8.97 10.35
N ASP A 216 -9.88 9.93 10.31
CA ASP A 216 -9.63 10.75 9.14
C ASP A 216 -9.07 9.89 8.00
N ALA A 217 -8.10 9.01 8.30
CA ALA A 217 -7.54 8.10 7.31
C ALA A 217 -8.58 7.19 6.67
N ILE A 218 -9.56 6.69 7.46
CA ILE A 218 -10.66 5.87 6.93
C ILE A 218 -11.51 6.67 5.96
N ARG A 219 -11.87 7.91 6.31
CA ARG A 219 -12.74 8.77 5.47
C ARG A 219 -12.09 9.13 4.14
N ASP A 220 -10.76 9.19 4.11
CA ASP A 220 -10.01 9.49 2.89
C ASP A 220 -9.74 8.25 2.02
N THR A 221 -9.83 7.03 2.57
CA THR A 221 -9.36 5.80 1.90
C THR A 221 -10.39 4.70 1.68
N LEU A 222 -11.45 4.62 2.50
CA LEU A 222 -12.46 3.55 2.49
C LEU A 222 -13.84 4.07 2.06
#